data_AF-A0A914PWM1-F1
#
_entry.id   AF-A0A914PWM1-F1
#
_cell.length_a   1.000
_cell.length_b   1.000
_cell.length_c   1.000
_cell.angle_alpha   90.00
_cell.angle_beta   90.00
_cell.angle_gamma   90.00
#
_symmetry.space_group_name_H-M   'P 1'
#
loop_
_entity.id
_entity.type
_entity.pdbx_description
1 polymer ?
#
loop_
_entity_poly.entity_id
_entity_poly.type
_entity_poly.pdbx_seq_one_letter_code
_entity_poly.pdbx_strand_id
1 'polypeptide(L)'
;MSRIFNGTITPSDLFQFTFNLQGCTATIISERYVLTAAHCYTRLFKEAAKNKTDGYRYLFVDRDPVQLGQDPNGLKGFTKLYFPLDDELISFGLRDIAVLEYPKRINLSQIAVPVKLAKDYIEKEGDEAYIAGYGPVGHKVDEALQWKLRHSKITMIEDCFSTFVICGGNETSCALPGDSGGPMLIYRNNQWYQIGVSALSGAYGMSF
;
A
#
# COMPACT_ATOMS: atom_id res chain seq x y z
N MET A 1 8.95 5.67 15.83
CA MET A 1 8.83 6.05 14.41
C MET A 1 7.45 5.69 13.94
N SER A 2 6.68 6.64 13.43
CA SER A 2 5.27 6.44 13.11
C SER A 2 5.09 6.20 11.60
N ARG A 3 4.23 5.24 11.19
CA ARG A 3 3.78 4.97 9.80
C ARG A 3 3.60 6.26 9.02
N ILE A 4 4.15 6.35 7.81
CA ILE A 4 4.37 7.63 7.12
C ILE A 4 4.95 8.66 8.10
N PHE A 5 6.28 8.77 8.19
CA PHE A 5 6.95 9.68 9.11
C PHE A 5 6.43 11.11 8.90
N ASN A 6 6.10 11.83 9.99
CA ASN A 6 5.41 13.14 9.97
C ASN A 6 4.10 13.23 9.16
N GLY A 7 3.51 12.11 8.74
CA GLY A 7 2.17 12.09 8.17
C GLY A 7 1.08 12.48 9.18
N THR A 8 -0.13 12.68 8.72
CA THR A 8 -1.30 12.90 9.59
C THR A 8 -2.16 11.66 9.63
N ILE A 9 -3.00 11.53 10.67
CA ILE A 9 -4.02 10.49 10.71
C ILE A 9 -5.00 10.75 9.58
N THR A 10 -5.27 9.72 8.77
CA THR A 10 -6.19 9.82 7.65
C THR A 10 -7.63 9.83 8.16
N PRO A 11 -8.46 10.80 7.74
CA PRO A 11 -9.90 10.76 7.98
C PRO A 11 -10.51 9.43 7.52
N SER A 12 -11.50 8.92 8.24
CA SER A 12 -12.10 7.61 7.97
C SER A 12 -12.82 7.51 6.61
N ASP A 13 -13.13 8.65 6.00
CA ASP A 13 -13.73 8.76 4.69
C ASP A 13 -12.70 8.90 3.56
N LEU A 14 -11.42 9.12 3.87
CA LEU A 14 -10.34 9.31 2.92
C LEU A 14 -9.51 8.03 2.76
N PHE A 15 -9.14 7.71 1.51
CA PHE A 15 -8.30 6.56 1.15
C PHE A 15 -8.77 5.20 1.71
N GLN A 16 -10.09 5.02 1.85
CA GLN A 16 -10.73 3.81 2.39
C GLN A 16 -10.32 2.52 1.68
N PHE A 17 -9.86 2.62 0.43
CA PHE A 17 -9.32 1.50 -0.35
C PHE A 17 -7.97 0.98 0.16
N THR A 18 -7.30 1.68 1.08
CA THR A 18 -5.98 1.31 1.61
C THR A 18 -6.13 0.43 2.84
N PHE A 19 -5.33 -0.62 2.95
CA PHE A 19 -5.42 -1.56 4.06
C PHE A 19 -4.04 -2.13 4.45
N ASN A 20 -3.94 -2.65 5.67
CA ASN A 20 -2.73 -3.31 6.16
C ASN A 20 -2.66 -4.76 5.65
N LEU A 21 -1.53 -5.10 5.06
CA LEU A 21 -1.18 -6.42 4.54
C LEU A 21 -0.04 -7.02 5.38
N GLN A 22 -0.27 -7.17 6.69
CA GLN A 22 0.63 -7.81 7.66
C GLN A 22 2.08 -7.29 7.62
N GLY A 23 2.23 -5.98 7.87
CA GLY A 23 3.55 -5.32 7.80
C GLY A 23 3.92 -4.89 6.38
N CYS A 24 2.94 -4.82 5.50
CA CYS A 24 2.94 -4.03 4.27
C CYS A 24 1.60 -3.28 4.19
N THR A 25 1.46 -2.46 3.15
CA THR A 25 0.23 -1.78 2.76
C THR A 25 -0.21 -2.28 1.39
N ALA A 26 -1.50 -2.19 1.10
CA ALA A 26 -2.06 -2.52 -0.20
C ALA A 26 -3.35 -1.74 -0.44
N THR A 27 -3.82 -1.74 -1.69
CA THR A 27 -5.02 -1.02 -2.11
C THR A 27 -6.03 -1.90 -2.83
N ILE A 28 -7.31 -1.64 -2.63
CA ILE A 28 -8.40 -2.29 -3.36
C ILE A 28 -8.57 -1.58 -4.70
N ILE A 29 -8.32 -2.30 -5.80
CA ILE A 29 -8.48 -1.79 -7.18
C ILE A 29 -9.74 -2.33 -7.87
N SER A 30 -10.34 -3.39 -7.33
CA SER A 30 -11.67 -3.88 -7.73
C SER A 30 -12.27 -4.82 -6.66
N GLU A 31 -13.47 -5.35 -6.90
CA GLU A 31 -14.11 -6.36 -6.04
C GLU A 31 -13.31 -7.67 -5.89
N ARG A 32 -12.29 -7.91 -6.72
CA ARG A 32 -11.49 -9.15 -6.67
C ARG A 32 -9.99 -8.91 -6.63
N TYR A 33 -9.54 -7.69 -6.85
CA TYR A 33 -8.11 -7.42 -7.03
C TYR A 33 -7.64 -6.37 -6.05
N VAL A 34 -6.50 -6.66 -5.45
CA VAL A 34 -5.74 -5.72 -4.65
C VAL A 34 -4.36 -5.51 -5.26
N LEU A 35 -3.82 -4.31 -5.07
CA LEU A 35 -2.53 -3.88 -5.58
C LEU A 35 -1.56 -3.67 -4.41
N THR A 36 -0.34 -4.15 -4.54
CA THR A 36 0.72 -4.04 -3.52
C THR A 36 2.09 -4.22 -4.18
N ALA A 37 3.17 -4.16 -3.39
CA ALA A 37 4.52 -4.44 -3.87
C ALA A 37 4.77 -5.96 -4.01
N ALA A 38 5.56 -6.37 -5.00
CA ALA A 38 5.88 -7.79 -5.19
C ALA A 38 6.68 -8.36 -4.02
N HIS A 39 7.62 -7.59 -3.45
CA HIS A 39 8.38 -8.02 -2.29
C HIS A 39 7.50 -8.27 -1.04
N CYS A 40 6.37 -7.56 -0.92
CA CYS A 40 5.42 -7.80 0.16
C CYS A 40 4.81 -9.20 0.04
N TYR A 41 4.48 -9.62 -1.17
CA TYR A 41 4.02 -10.98 -1.40
C TYR A 41 5.12 -12.01 -1.13
N THR A 42 6.33 -11.83 -1.67
CA THR A 42 7.42 -12.81 -1.50
C THR A 42 7.81 -12.97 -0.03
N ARG A 43 7.83 -11.88 0.76
CA ARG A 43 8.04 -11.93 2.22
C ARG A 43 6.98 -12.78 2.89
N LEU A 44 5.70 -12.52 2.63
CA LEU A 44 4.59 -13.28 3.20
C LEU A 44 4.62 -14.77 2.78
N PHE A 45 5.10 -15.08 1.56
CA PHE A 45 5.30 -16.47 1.09
C PHE A 45 6.42 -17.17 1.82
N LYS A 46 7.57 -16.51 1.96
CA LYS A 46 8.72 -17.04 2.69
C LYS A 46 8.40 -17.26 4.17
N GLU A 47 7.66 -16.35 4.81
CA GLU A 47 7.22 -16.48 6.20
C GLU A 47 6.23 -17.65 6.39
N ALA A 48 5.23 -17.79 5.51
CA ALA A 48 4.27 -18.89 5.56
C ALA A 48 4.95 -20.27 5.36
N ALA A 49 5.87 -20.37 4.39
CA ALA A 49 6.62 -21.59 4.13
C ALA A 49 7.49 -22.02 5.33
N LYS A 50 8.06 -21.05 6.07
CA LYS A 50 8.84 -21.32 7.29
C LYS A 50 7.98 -21.83 8.44
N ASN A 51 6.77 -21.31 8.59
CA ASN A 51 5.91 -21.60 9.73
C ASN A 51 5.02 -22.86 9.55
N LYS A 52 5.12 -23.57 8.42
CA LYS A 52 4.25 -24.71 8.05
C LYS A 52 2.74 -24.42 8.20
N THR A 53 2.36 -23.15 8.22
CA THR A 53 0.97 -22.73 8.25
C THR A 53 0.49 -22.63 6.81
N ASP A 54 -0.49 -23.46 6.45
CA ASP A 54 -1.17 -23.36 5.15
C ASP A 54 -1.61 -21.91 4.93
N GLY A 55 -1.03 -21.22 3.94
CA GLY A 55 -1.56 -20.14 3.10
C GLY A 55 -2.47 -19.01 3.64
N TYR A 56 -2.79 -18.92 4.93
CA TYR A 56 -3.82 -18.02 5.44
C TYR A 56 -3.24 -16.65 5.76
N ARG A 57 -3.70 -15.62 5.03
CA ARG A 57 -3.29 -14.22 5.20
C ARG A 57 -4.50 -13.34 5.39
N TYR A 58 -4.41 -12.49 6.40
CA TYR A 58 -5.47 -11.59 6.86
C TYR A 58 -5.39 -10.25 6.13
N LEU A 59 -6.54 -9.78 5.66
CA LEU A 59 -6.79 -8.43 5.17
C LEU A 59 -7.28 -7.57 6.35
N PHE A 60 -6.58 -6.50 6.71
CA PHE A 60 -7.04 -5.56 7.75
C PHE A 60 -7.36 -4.19 7.12
N VAL A 61 -8.63 -3.92 6.82
CA VAL A 61 -9.07 -2.56 6.43
C VAL A 61 -9.45 -1.81 7.70
N ASP A 62 -9.06 -0.56 7.80
CA ASP A 62 -9.34 0.31 8.94
C ASP A 62 -10.82 0.74 8.97
N ARG A 63 -11.66 -0.21 9.40
CA ARG A 63 -12.91 -0.03 10.14
C ARG A 63 -12.89 -1.09 11.23
N ASP A 64 -13.58 -0.81 12.33
CA ASP A 64 -13.81 -1.73 13.47
C ASP A 64 -13.58 -3.20 13.06
N PRO A 65 -12.60 -3.93 13.65
CA PRO A 65 -12.22 -5.29 13.23
C PRO A 65 -13.41 -6.26 13.09
N VAL A 66 -14.53 -5.88 13.70
CA VAL A 66 -15.84 -6.53 13.75
C VAL A 66 -16.56 -6.62 12.39
N GLN A 67 -16.37 -5.72 11.43
CA GLN A 67 -17.23 -5.70 10.21
C GLN A 67 -16.67 -6.44 8.98
N LEU A 68 -15.36 -6.71 8.92
CA LEU A 68 -14.77 -7.53 7.86
C LEU A 68 -14.73 -9.03 8.19
N GLY A 69 -15.08 -9.37 9.42
CA GLY A 69 -14.99 -10.70 9.99
C GLY A 69 -16.15 -11.01 10.92
N GLN A 70 -17.34 -11.21 10.35
CA GLN A 70 -18.23 -12.27 10.88
C GLN A 70 -17.83 -13.66 10.34
N ASP A 71 -16.60 -13.79 9.81
CA ASP A 71 -15.88 -15.07 9.83
C ASP A 71 -14.96 -15.04 11.07
N PRO A 72 -15.21 -15.87 12.10
CA PRO A 72 -14.35 -15.97 13.29
C PRO A 72 -12.90 -16.39 12.96
N ASN A 73 -12.58 -16.69 11.70
CA ASN A 73 -11.26 -17.05 11.20
C ASN A 73 -10.60 -16.02 10.28
N GLY A 74 -11.17 -14.81 10.13
CA GLY A 74 -10.65 -13.75 9.25
C GLY A 74 -10.72 -14.07 7.74
N LEU A 75 -10.55 -13.05 6.89
CA LEU A 75 -10.48 -13.24 5.44
C LEU A 75 -9.24 -14.07 5.08
N LYS A 76 -9.42 -15.25 4.46
CA LYS A 76 -8.35 -16.21 4.15
C LYS A 76 -7.93 -16.20 2.67
N GLY A 77 -6.69 -15.78 2.40
CA GLY A 77 -5.89 -16.17 1.23
C GLY A 77 -6.12 -15.36 -0.07
N PHE A 78 -5.08 -15.31 -0.92
CA PHE A 78 -5.14 -14.83 -2.31
C PHE A 78 -4.91 -16.01 -3.26
N THR A 79 -5.67 -16.08 -4.35
CA THR A 79 -5.67 -17.24 -5.27
C THR A 79 -4.67 -17.13 -6.40
N LYS A 80 -4.36 -15.91 -6.83
CA LYS A 80 -3.43 -15.64 -7.92
C LYS A 80 -2.63 -14.39 -7.67
N LEU A 81 -1.42 -14.41 -8.19
CA LEU A 81 -0.48 -13.31 -8.17
C LEU A 81 -0.09 -13.00 -9.61
N TYR A 82 -0.10 -11.72 -9.96
CA TYR A 82 0.44 -11.21 -11.21
C TYR A 82 1.54 -10.20 -10.89
N PHE A 83 2.77 -10.50 -11.28
CA PHE A 83 3.91 -9.59 -11.18
C PHE A 83 4.95 -9.93 -12.28
N PRO A 84 5.77 -8.98 -12.72
CA PRO A 84 6.85 -9.27 -13.66
C PRO A 84 7.91 -10.15 -12.98
N LEU A 85 8.17 -11.32 -13.58
CA LEU A 85 8.98 -12.44 -13.05
C LEU A 85 10.50 -12.19 -13.17
N ASP A 86 10.99 -11.06 -12.67
CA ASP A 86 12.43 -10.82 -12.59
C ASP A 86 12.82 -10.49 -11.15
N ASP A 87 13.20 -11.54 -10.42
CA ASP A 87 13.60 -11.46 -9.01
C ASP A 87 14.79 -10.51 -8.80
N GLU A 88 15.66 -10.34 -9.80
CA GLU A 88 16.79 -9.42 -9.74
C GLU A 88 16.30 -7.97 -9.79
N LEU A 89 15.41 -7.64 -10.72
CA LEU A 89 14.80 -6.30 -10.80
C LEU A 89 14.01 -5.94 -9.52
N ILE A 90 13.24 -6.89 -8.98
CA ILE A 90 12.48 -6.69 -7.74
C ILE A 90 13.40 -6.38 -6.56
N SER A 91 14.59 -7.01 -6.51
CA SER A 91 15.56 -6.75 -5.44
C SER A 91 16.12 -5.32 -5.47
N PHE A 92 16.09 -4.67 -6.63
CA PHE A 92 16.42 -3.25 -6.81
C PHE A 92 15.19 -2.32 -6.71
N GLY A 93 14.01 -2.84 -6.35
CA GLY A 93 12.76 -2.09 -6.32
C GLY A 93 12.23 -1.73 -7.71
N LEU A 94 12.80 -2.30 -8.78
CA LEU A 94 12.35 -2.07 -10.15
C LEU A 94 11.19 -3.01 -10.46
N ARG A 95 10.09 -2.45 -10.98
CA ARG A 95 8.87 -3.21 -11.31
C ARG A 95 8.34 -4.01 -10.12
N ASP A 96 8.53 -3.50 -8.91
CA ASP A 96 8.14 -4.13 -7.65
C ASP A 96 6.64 -3.95 -7.39
N ILE A 97 5.82 -4.55 -8.26
CA ILE A 97 4.38 -4.41 -8.29
C ILE A 97 3.71 -5.76 -8.43
N ALA A 98 2.68 -6.00 -7.63
CA ALA A 98 1.92 -7.24 -7.60
C ALA A 98 0.42 -6.97 -7.50
N VAL A 99 -0.35 -7.68 -8.35
CA VAL A 99 -1.81 -7.77 -8.23
C VAL A 99 -2.16 -9.11 -7.60
N LEU A 100 -2.94 -9.06 -6.52
CA LEU A 100 -3.42 -10.25 -5.84
C LEU A 100 -4.91 -10.44 -6.11
N GLU A 101 -5.30 -11.64 -6.55
CA GLU A 101 -6.70 -12.03 -6.70
C GLU A 101 -7.24 -12.56 -5.37
N TYR A 102 -8.33 -11.99 -4.90
CA TYR A 102 -9.09 -12.47 -3.76
C TYR A 102 -10.16 -13.48 -4.22
N PRO A 103 -10.26 -14.68 -3.62
CA PRO A 103 -11.15 -15.75 -4.08
C PRO A 103 -12.64 -15.36 -4.03
N LYS A 104 -13.02 -14.57 -3.03
CA LYS A 104 -14.40 -14.08 -2.85
C LYS A 104 -14.50 -12.64 -3.35
N ARG A 105 -15.70 -12.18 -3.69
CA ARG A 105 -15.92 -10.75 -3.92
C ARG A 105 -15.74 -10.00 -2.60
N ILE A 106 -14.93 -8.96 -2.59
CA ILE A 106 -14.81 -8.01 -1.50
C ILE A 106 -16.14 -7.24 -1.43
N ASN A 107 -16.79 -7.24 -0.27
CA ASN A 107 -18.06 -6.52 -0.11
C ASN A 107 -17.84 -5.00 0.02
N LEU A 108 -17.65 -4.33 -1.12
CA LEU A 108 -17.30 -2.90 -1.18
C LEU A 108 -18.30 -1.98 -0.47
N SER A 109 -19.58 -2.37 -0.40
CA SER A 109 -20.65 -1.58 0.24
C SER A 109 -20.41 -1.25 1.72
N GLN A 110 -19.54 -2.01 2.39
CA GLN A 110 -19.21 -1.85 3.81
C GLN A 110 -17.75 -1.46 4.05
N ILE A 111 -16.91 -1.42 3.01
CA ILE A 111 -15.44 -1.46 3.17
C ILE A 111 -14.78 -0.24 2.53
N ALA A 112 -15.01 -0.01 1.24
CA ALA A 112 -14.31 1.03 0.47
C ALA A 112 -14.85 1.17 -0.95
N VAL A 113 -14.68 2.35 -1.55
CA VAL A 113 -14.72 2.51 -3.01
C VAL A 113 -13.33 2.16 -3.56
N PRO A 114 -13.19 1.24 -4.53
CA PRO A 114 -11.90 0.93 -5.13
C PRO A 114 -11.23 2.17 -5.70
N VAL A 115 -9.90 2.24 -5.58
CA VAL A 115 -9.13 3.32 -6.19
C VAL A 115 -9.11 3.16 -7.71
N LYS A 116 -9.20 4.28 -8.44
CA LYS A 116 -8.99 4.26 -9.88
C LYS A 116 -7.50 4.25 -10.17
N LEU A 117 -7.08 3.44 -11.13
CA LEU A 117 -5.70 3.49 -11.63
C LEU A 117 -5.61 4.59 -12.69
N ALA A 118 -4.52 5.36 -12.65
CA ALA A 118 -4.20 6.26 -13.75
C ALA A 118 -3.92 5.44 -15.02
N LYS A 119 -4.50 5.87 -16.15
CA LYS A 119 -4.23 5.26 -17.46
C LYS A 119 -3.02 5.88 -18.15
N ASP A 120 -2.84 7.18 -17.90
CA ASP A 120 -1.78 8.00 -18.44
C ASP A 120 -1.00 8.59 -17.27
N TYR A 121 0.32 8.64 -17.41
CA TYR A 121 1.22 9.35 -16.50
C TYR A 121 1.59 10.68 -17.15
N ILE A 122 1.05 11.77 -16.62
CA ILE A 122 1.21 13.14 -17.15
C ILE A 122 1.79 14.11 -16.10
N GLU A 123 2.07 13.59 -14.91
CA GLU A 123 2.67 14.25 -13.77
C GLU A 123 4.08 14.72 -14.13
N LYS A 124 4.43 15.91 -13.65
CA LYS A 124 5.73 16.55 -13.84
C LYS A 124 6.43 16.77 -12.51
N GLU A 125 7.72 17.07 -12.55
CA GLU A 125 8.43 17.56 -11.37
C GLU A 125 7.66 18.73 -10.74
N GLY A 126 7.55 18.72 -9.41
CA GLY A 126 6.83 19.76 -8.69
C GLY A 126 5.33 19.51 -8.52
N ASP A 127 4.73 18.57 -9.27
CA ASP A 127 3.32 18.23 -9.08
C ASP A 127 3.05 17.64 -7.70
N GLU A 128 1.84 17.86 -7.19
CA GLU A 128 1.43 17.38 -5.87
C GLU A 128 0.97 15.92 -5.95
N ALA A 129 1.46 15.10 -5.01
CA ALA A 129 1.02 13.73 -4.81
C ALA A 129 0.82 13.43 -3.32
N TYR A 130 0.23 12.28 -3.03
CA TYR A 130 -0.09 11.83 -1.68
C TYR A 130 0.33 10.39 -1.50
N ILE A 131 0.82 10.07 -0.31
CA ILE A 131 1.17 8.70 0.08
C ILE A 131 0.35 8.29 1.27
N ALA A 132 0.01 7.02 1.39
CA ALA A 132 -0.70 6.48 2.53
C ALA A 132 -0.17 5.11 2.95
N GLY A 133 -0.14 4.82 4.25
CA GLY A 133 0.49 3.60 4.74
C GLY A 133 0.19 3.19 6.17
N TYR A 134 0.45 1.91 6.46
CA TYR A 134 0.30 1.25 7.75
C TYR A 134 1.62 0.70 8.35
N GLY A 135 2.79 1.21 7.95
CA GLY A 135 4.09 0.91 8.56
C GLY A 135 4.10 0.94 10.11
N PRO A 136 5.03 0.31 10.83
CA PRO A 136 4.93 0.17 12.26
C PRO A 136 4.97 1.53 12.94
N VAL A 137 4.22 1.64 14.03
CA VAL A 137 4.40 2.72 14.98
C VAL A 137 5.44 2.27 15.98
N GLY A 138 6.44 3.10 16.23
CA GLY A 138 7.50 2.81 17.21
C GLY A 138 6.88 2.64 18.57
N HIS A 139 7.57 1.89 19.42
CA HIS A 139 7.13 1.32 20.70
C HIS A 139 6.49 2.25 21.77
N LYS A 140 6.19 3.52 21.47
CA LYS A 140 5.64 4.53 22.40
C LYS A 140 4.43 5.29 21.83
N VAL A 141 3.55 4.65 21.08
CA VAL A 141 2.31 5.28 20.64
C VAL A 141 1.11 4.55 21.21
N ASP A 142 0.10 5.34 21.58
CA ASP A 142 -1.19 4.88 22.07
C ASP A 142 -1.72 3.72 21.21
N GLU A 143 -2.06 2.61 21.86
CA GLU A 143 -2.61 1.41 21.22
C GLU A 143 -3.87 1.73 20.37
N ALA A 144 -4.62 2.79 20.70
CA ALA A 144 -5.78 3.22 19.91
C ALA A 144 -5.39 3.88 18.57
N LEU A 145 -4.16 4.39 18.45
CA LEU A 145 -3.62 5.02 17.24
C LEU A 145 -2.76 4.06 16.42
N GLN A 146 -2.36 2.93 17.01
CA GLN A 146 -1.44 1.97 16.38
C GLN A 146 -2.00 1.32 15.12
N TRP A 147 -3.32 1.41 14.87
CA TRP A 147 -3.98 0.77 13.72
C TRP A 147 -4.44 1.73 12.63
N LYS A 148 -4.36 3.05 12.88
CA LYS A 148 -4.92 4.04 11.95
C LYS A 148 -4.04 4.25 10.72
N LEU A 149 -4.69 4.44 9.57
CA LEU A 149 -4.02 4.85 8.34
C LEU A 149 -3.41 6.24 8.51
N ARG A 150 -2.17 6.46 8.04
CA ARG A 150 -1.58 7.79 7.94
C ARG A 150 -1.28 8.13 6.49
N HIS A 151 -1.33 9.41 6.19
CA HIS A 151 -0.97 9.92 4.87
C HIS A 151 -0.09 11.17 4.98
N SER A 152 0.61 11.48 3.90
CA SER A 152 1.33 12.73 3.75
C SER A 152 1.19 13.24 2.33
N LYS A 153 1.26 14.56 2.17
CA LYS A 153 1.40 15.23 0.88
C LYS A 153 2.88 15.31 0.54
N ILE A 154 3.23 14.98 -0.69
CA ILE A 154 4.59 14.98 -1.23
C ILE A 154 4.60 15.70 -2.58
N THR A 155 5.80 15.90 -3.10
CA THR A 155 6.02 16.48 -4.42
C THR A 155 6.67 15.45 -5.32
N MET A 156 6.29 15.43 -6.60
CA MET A 156 6.89 14.59 -7.63
C MET A 156 8.31 15.04 -7.93
N ILE A 157 9.22 14.09 -8.10
CA ILE A 157 10.66 14.29 -8.38
C ILE A 157 10.97 13.59 -9.71
N GLU A 158 11.57 14.31 -10.65
CA GLU A 158 11.88 13.79 -12.00
C GLU A 158 13.17 12.98 -12.05
N ASP A 159 14.16 13.30 -11.19
CA ASP A 159 15.45 12.60 -11.13
C ASP A 159 15.35 11.25 -10.41
N CYS A 160 14.62 10.32 -11.03
CA CYS A 160 14.58 8.92 -10.66
C CYS A 160 15.72 8.13 -11.29
N PHE A 161 16.20 7.13 -10.57
CA PHE A 161 17.23 6.21 -11.04
C PHE A 161 16.78 5.28 -12.20
N SER A 162 15.50 5.28 -12.58
CA SER A 162 14.95 4.45 -13.65
C SER A 162 13.63 4.99 -14.21
N THR A 163 13.36 4.74 -15.49
CA THR A 163 12.07 5.04 -16.14
C THR A 163 10.92 4.13 -15.70
N PHE A 164 11.20 3.05 -14.96
CA PHE A 164 10.17 2.17 -14.38
C PHE A 164 9.74 2.60 -12.97
N VAL A 165 10.30 3.71 -12.48
CA VAL A 165 10.12 4.18 -11.12
C VAL A 165 9.61 5.60 -11.14
N ILE A 166 8.65 5.87 -10.27
CA ILE A 166 8.18 7.21 -9.96
C ILE A 166 8.80 7.63 -8.63
N CYS A 167 9.28 8.86 -8.54
CA CYS A 167 9.86 9.38 -7.32
C CYS A 167 9.04 10.53 -6.79
N GLY A 168 8.94 10.57 -5.46
CA GLY A 168 8.36 11.71 -4.80
C GLY A 168 8.75 11.76 -3.34
N GLY A 169 8.71 12.94 -2.78
CA GLY A 169 9.12 13.17 -1.41
C GLY A 169 8.94 14.61 -0.99
N ASN A 170 9.30 14.87 0.25
CA ASN A 170 9.56 16.20 0.79
C ASN A 170 10.59 16.06 1.91
N GLU A 171 11.07 17.18 2.45
CA GLU A 171 12.12 17.17 3.48
C GLU A 171 11.62 16.66 4.84
N THR A 172 10.30 16.58 5.04
CA THR A 172 9.72 16.41 6.37
C THR A 172 9.05 15.07 6.57
N SER A 173 8.67 14.35 5.51
CA SER A 173 7.88 13.13 5.55
C SER A 173 8.39 12.06 4.59
N CYS A 174 8.31 10.81 5.02
CA CYS A 174 8.73 9.67 4.21
C CYS A 174 7.93 8.42 4.58
N ALA A 175 7.82 7.48 3.62
CA ALA A 175 7.43 6.12 3.93
C ALA A 175 8.52 5.46 4.77
N LEU A 176 8.08 4.62 5.70
CA LEU A 176 8.94 3.80 6.54
C LEU A 176 8.75 2.31 6.19
N PRO A 177 9.59 1.40 6.70
CA PRO A 177 9.34 -0.04 6.56
C PRO A 177 7.88 -0.37 6.89
N GLY A 178 7.20 -1.16 6.07
CA GLY A 178 5.79 -1.51 6.24
C GLY A 178 4.74 -0.55 5.66
N ASP A 179 5.15 0.64 5.21
CA ASP A 179 4.36 1.44 4.26
C ASP A 179 4.51 0.91 2.81
N SER A 180 5.47 0.00 2.58
CA SER A 180 5.69 -0.71 1.31
C SER A 180 4.41 -1.35 0.78
N GLY A 181 4.18 -1.24 -0.52
CA GLY A 181 2.95 -1.60 -1.23
C GLY A 181 1.83 -0.57 -1.12
N GLY A 182 2.02 0.50 -0.34
CA GLY A 182 1.08 1.61 -0.22
C GLY A 182 0.99 2.47 -1.48
N PRO A 183 -0.13 3.19 -1.68
CA PRO A 183 -0.35 3.94 -2.90
C PRO A 183 0.40 5.28 -2.92
N MET A 184 0.88 5.66 -4.11
CA MET A 184 1.04 7.07 -4.48
C MET A 184 -0.21 7.52 -5.23
N LEU A 185 -0.80 8.62 -4.78
CA LEU A 185 -2.11 9.11 -5.19
C LEU A 185 -2.02 10.54 -5.71
N ILE A 186 -2.80 10.82 -6.74
CA ILE A 186 -3.04 12.16 -7.27
C ILE A 186 -4.55 12.45 -7.31
N TYR A 187 -4.91 13.72 -7.19
CA TYR A 187 -6.29 14.16 -7.26
C TYR A 187 -6.55 14.95 -8.55
N ARG A 188 -7.41 14.43 -9.43
CA ARG A 188 -7.78 15.08 -10.70
C ARG A 188 -9.25 14.89 -10.99
N ASN A 189 -9.90 15.91 -11.54
CA ASN A 189 -11.31 15.85 -11.94
C ASN A 189 -12.23 15.31 -10.82
N ASN A 190 -12.04 15.82 -9.61
CA ASN A 190 -12.72 15.42 -8.37
C ASN A 190 -12.58 13.93 -8.01
N GLN A 191 -11.47 13.30 -8.39
CA GLN A 191 -11.26 11.86 -8.21
C GLN A 191 -9.80 11.55 -7.86
N TRP A 192 -9.63 10.63 -6.91
CA TRP A 192 -8.33 10.05 -6.60
C TRP A 192 -7.95 8.98 -7.61
N TYR A 193 -6.71 9.06 -8.11
CA TYR A 193 -6.06 8.05 -8.92
C TYR A 193 -4.80 7.57 -8.24
N GLN A 194 -4.55 6.26 -8.29
CA GLN A 194 -3.26 5.68 -7.93
C GLN A 194 -2.35 5.67 -9.16
N ILE A 195 -1.16 6.22 -9.00
CA ILE A 195 -0.11 6.32 -10.03
C ILE A 195 1.11 5.46 -9.74
N GLY A 196 1.30 5.01 -8.49
CA GLY A 196 2.46 4.21 -8.11
C GLY A 196 2.24 3.35 -6.87
N VAL A 197 3.20 2.46 -6.59
CA VAL A 197 3.18 1.50 -5.49
C VAL A 197 4.49 1.57 -4.71
N SER A 198 4.43 1.96 -3.44
CA SER A 198 5.62 2.17 -2.62
C SER A 198 6.52 0.93 -2.58
N ALA A 199 7.74 1.04 -3.10
CA ALA A 199 8.71 -0.06 -3.15
C ALA A 199 9.81 0.16 -2.12
N LEU A 200 10.68 1.15 -2.37
CA LEU A 200 11.81 1.52 -1.52
C LEU A 200 11.69 2.99 -1.05
N SER A 201 12.10 3.24 0.18
CA SER A 201 12.23 4.59 0.76
C SER A 201 13.69 4.91 1.06
N GLY A 202 14.18 6.07 0.61
CA GLY A 202 15.50 6.61 0.93
C GLY A 202 15.40 7.90 1.76
N ALA A 203 16.55 8.50 2.10
CA ALA A 203 16.62 9.70 2.93
C ALA A 203 15.91 10.94 2.34
N TYR A 204 15.74 10.99 1.01
CA TYR A 204 15.24 12.18 0.29
C TYR A 204 14.01 11.93 -0.60
N GLY A 205 13.43 10.73 -0.54
CA GLY A 205 12.30 10.38 -1.40
C GLY A 205 11.96 8.90 -1.37
N MET A 206 10.84 8.57 -1.99
CA MET A 206 10.36 7.20 -2.15
C MET A 206 10.25 6.87 -3.62
N SER A 207 10.44 5.60 -3.92
CA SER A 207 10.23 5.00 -5.23
C SER A 207 8.91 4.26 -5.28
N PHE A 208 8.21 4.41 -6.40
CA PHE A 208 6.88 3.86 -6.64
C PHE A 208 6.74 3.21 -8.01
#